data_AF-A0A923XTG2-F1
#
_entry.id   AF-A0A923XTG2-F1
#
_cell.length_a   1.000
_cell.length_b   1.000
_cell.length_c   1.000
_cell.angle_alpha   90.00
_cell.angle_beta   90.00
_cell.angle_gamma   90.00
#
_symmetry.space_group_name_H-M   'P 1'
#
loop_
_entity.id
_entity.type
_entity.pdbx_description
1 polymer ?
#
loop_
_entity_poly.entity_id
_entity_poly.type
_entity_poly.pdbx_seq_one_letter_code
_entity_poly.pdbx_strand_id
1 'polypeptide(L)'
;MKNRTKRNEDKLKQSNHIINSKIQELESKLSNLTKIIDYSLDIICTVDQEGRFITINNACQKILGYKPEELIGESLLKFIHPDDRTKTSQERMN
;
A
#
# COMPACT_ATOMS: atom_id res chain seq x y z
N MET A 1 13.05 42.89 22.97
CA MET A 1 12.25 42.23 21.90
C MET A 1 13.06 41.26 21.02
N LYS A 2 14.30 41.58 20.61
CA LYS A 2 15.15 40.72 19.74
C LYS A 2 15.37 39.27 20.21
N ASN A 3 15.37 39.01 21.53
CA ASN A 3 15.65 37.69 22.10
C ASN A 3 14.49 36.68 21.95
N ARG A 4 13.25 37.16 21.83
CA ARG A 4 12.07 36.29 21.59
C ARG A 4 12.03 35.80 20.14
N THR A 5 12.32 36.68 19.18
CA THR A 5 12.34 36.33 17.75
C THR A 5 13.39 35.27 17.45
N LYS A 6 14.62 35.45 17.97
CA LYS A 6 15.70 34.47 17.79
C LYS A 6 15.36 33.10 18.36
N ARG A 7 14.80 33.06 19.58
CA ARG A 7 14.33 31.82 20.22
C ARG A 7 13.22 31.12 19.42
N ASN A 8 12.35 31.88 18.77
CA ASN A 8 11.30 31.32 17.92
C ASN A 8 11.87 30.77 16.60
N GLU A 9 12.83 31.45 15.98
CA GLU A 9 13.54 30.96 14.79
C GLU A 9 14.30 29.66 15.06
N ASP A 10 15.00 29.58 16.19
CA ASP A 10 15.78 28.39 16.55
C ASP A 10 14.86 27.20 16.83
N LYS A 11 13.72 27.43 17.52
CA LYS A 11 12.67 26.40 17.70
C LYS A 11 12.08 25.94 16.38
N LEU A 12 11.82 26.85 15.45
CA LEU A 12 11.26 26.52 14.13
C LEU A 12 12.25 25.67 13.32
N LYS A 13 13.54 26.03 13.33
CA LYS A 13 14.60 25.24 12.69
C LYS A 13 14.71 23.84 13.29
N GLN A 14 14.66 23.73 14.61
CA GLN A 14 14.67 22.44 15.29
C GLN A 14 13.46 21.59 14.90
N SER A 15 12.26 22.18 14.86
CA SER A 15 11.04 21.49 14.43
C SER A 15 11.15 21.01 12.98
N ASN A 16 11.64 21.85 12.06
CA ASN A 16 11.82 21.46 10.66
C ASN A 16 12.82 20.31 10.50
N HIS A 17 13.91 20.33 11.28
CA HIS A 17 14.87 19.23 11.29
C HIS A 17 14.24 17.91 11.75
N ILE A 18 13.46 17.95 12.83
CA ILE A 18 12.73 16.77 13.35
C ILE A 18 11.72 16.26 12.31
N ILE A 19 10.95 17.16 11.67
CA ILE A 19 9.99 16.79 10.63
C ILE A 19 10.67 16.08 9.46
N ASN A 20 11.78 16.66 8.95
CA ASN A 20 12.51 16.07 7.83
C ASN A 20 13.11 14.70 8.19
N SER A 21 13.66 14.56 9.39
CA SER A 21 14.15 13.28 9.91
C SER A 21 13.02 12.24 9.98
N LYS A 22 11.83 12.65 10.43
CA LYS A 22 10.67 11.75 10.51
C LYS A 22 10.13 11.35 9.15
N ILE A 23 10.12 12.27 8.18
CA ILE A 23 9.73 11.98 6.79
C ILE A 23 10.65 10.88 6.21
N GLN A 24 11.97 11.04 6.34
CA GLN A 24 12.92 10.04 5.85
C GLN A 24 12.73 8.67 6.52
N GLU A 25 12.45 8.65 7.83
CA GLU A 25 12.17 7.41 8.55
C GLU A 25 10.90 6.73 8.03
N LEU A 26 9.82 7.49 7.78
CA LEU A 26 8.57 6.98 7.24
C LEU A 26 8.72 6.46 5.81
N GLU A 27 9.45 7.18 4.96
CA GLU A 27 9.77 6.76 3.59
C GLU A 27 10.54 5.44 3.57
N SER A 28 11.54 5.30 4.45
CA SER A 28 12.32 4.06 4.59
C SER A 28 11.45 2.89 5.05
N LYS A 29 10.59 3.11 6.06
CA LYS A 29 9.65 2.10 6.54
C LYS A 29 8.65 1.68 5.45
N LEU A 30 8.09 2.65 4.73
CA LEU A 30 7.15 2.38 3.64
C LEU A 30 7.84 1.59 2.52
N SER A 31 9.04 1.99 2.11
CA SER A 31 9.83 1.27 1.09
C SER A 31 10.09 -0.19 1.50
N ASN A 32 10.42 -0.44 2.77
CA ASN A 32 10.63 -1.80 3.26
C ASN A 32 9.35 -2.63 3.24
N LEU A 33 8.21 -2.05 3.64
CA LEU A 33 6.91 -2.73 3.58
C LEU A 33 6.51 -3.06 2.14
N THR A 34 6.67 -2.12 1.21
CA THR A 34 6.40 -2.36 -0.22
C THR A 34 7.25 -3.51 -0.75
N LYS A 35 8.54 -3.55 -0.43
CA LYS A 35 9.41 -4.66 -0.83
C LYS A 35 8.95 -6.01 -0.26
N ILE A 36 8.57 -6.05 1.02
CA ILE A 36 8.07 -7.29 1.63
C ILE A 36 6.82 -7.79 0.90
N ILE A 37 5.90 -6.90 0.58
CA ILE A 37 4.69 -7.22 -0.18
C ILE A 37 5.04 -7.71 -1.59
N ASP A 38 5.95 -7.04 -2.29
CA ASP A 38 6.33 -7.38 -3.67
C ASP A 38 7.16 -8.66 -3.80
N TYR A 39 7.94 -9.01 -2.76
CA TYR A 39 8.71 -10.25 -2.71
C TYR A 39 7.93 -11.43 -2.12
N SER A 40 6.73 -11.21 -1.60
CA SER A 40 5.83 -12.29 -1.20
C SER A 40 5.58 -13.23 -2.38
N LEU A 41 5.56 -14.53 -2.11
CA LEU A 41 5.20 -15.53 -3.12
C LEU A 41 3.68 -15.63 -3.28
N ASP A 42 2.92 -15.27 -2.25
CA ASP A 42 1.47 -15.24 -2.30
C ASP A 42 0.98 -13.93 -2.90
N ILE A 43 -0.17 -14.01 -3.59
CA ILE A 43 -0.88 -12.82 -4.06
C ILE A 43 -1.40 -12.05 -2.85
N ILE A 44 -0.93 -10.82 -2.72
CA ILE A 44 -1.42 -9.84 -1.77
C ILE A 44 -2.14 -8.77 -2.59
N CYS A 45 -3.42 -8.56 -2.31
CA CYS A 45 -4.24 -7.59 -3.02
C CYS A 45 -5.23 -6.90 -2.09
N THR A 46 -5.74 -5.77 -2.54
CA THR A 46 -6.93 -5.13 -1.98
C THR A 46 -7.97 -4.97 -3.07
N VAL A 47 -9.24 -4.99 -2.68
CA VAL A 47 -10.37 -4.85 -3.60
C VAL A 47 -11.36 -3.80 -3.11
N ASP A 48 -12.11 -3.22 -4.04
CA ASP A 48 -13.26 -2.34 -3.72
C ASP A 48 -14.49 -3.15 -3.28
N GLN A 49 -15.60 -2.44 -3.02
CA GLN A 49 -16.85 -3.07 -2.54
C GLN A 49 -17.47 -4.00 -3.60
N GLU A 50 -17.21 -3.73 -4.87
CA GLU A 50 -17.60 -4.52 -6.03
C GLU A 50 -16.65 -5.71 -6.28
N GLY A 51 -15.56 -5.82 -5.52
CA GLY A 51 -14.57 -6.88 -5.65
C GLY A 51 -13.62 -6.69 -6.83
N ARG A 52 -13.33 -5.44 -7.22
CA ARG A 52 -12.33 -5.11 -8.24
C ARG A 52 -11.00 -4.79 -7.60
N PHE A 53 -9.90 -5.21 -8.21
CA PHE A 53 -8.57 -4.96 -7.66
C PHE A 53 -8.25 -3.46 -7.59
N ILE A 54 -7.89 -2.98 -6.39
CA ILE A 54 -7.34 -1.64 -6.16
C ILE A 54 -5.82 -1.71 -6.16
N THR A 55 -5.26 -2.73 -5.51
CA THR A 55 -3.82 -3.02 -5.50
C THR A 55 -3.60 -4.53 -5.60
N ILE A 56 -2.48 -4.92 -6.20
CA ILE A 56 -2.03 -6.31 -6.26
C ILE A 56 -0.50 -6.34 -6.40
N ASN A 57 0.16 -7.25 -5.70
CA ASN A 57 1.62 -7.38 -5.75
C ASN A 57 2.10 -8.17 -6.98
N ASN A 58 3.42 -8.16 -7.22
CA ASN A 58 4.04 -8.83 -8.38
C ASN A 58 3.89 -10.36 -8.42
N ALA A 59 3.45 -11.00 -7.34
CA ALA A 59 3.18 -12.44 -7.32
C ALA A 59 2.12 -12.85 -8.36
N CYS A 60 1.18 -11.94 -8.70
CA CYS A 60 0.15 -12.18 -9.71
C CYS A 60 0.71 -12.56 -11.08
N GLN A 61 1.89 -12.05 -11.46
CA GLN A 61 2.50 -12.38 -12.73
C GLN A 61 2.92 -13.84 -12.81
N LYS A 62 3.42 -14.40 -11.71
CA LYS A 62 3.82 -15.81 -11.66
C LYS A 62 2.63 -16.75 -11.51
N ILE A 63 1.64 -16.35 -10.70
CA ILE A 63 0.51 -17.21 -10.34
C ILE A 63 -0.62 -17.15 -11.37
N LEU A 64 -1.00 -15.95 -11.81
CA LEU A 64 -2.12 -15.74 -12.74
C LEU A 64 -1.64 -15.46 -14.17
N GLY A 65 -0.38 -15.06 -14.38
CA GLY A 65 0.17 -14.78 -15.70
C GLY A 65 0.00 -13.33 -16.19
N TYR A 66 -0.52 -12.43 -15.35
CA TYR A 66 -0.81 -11.03 -15.70
C TYR A 66 0.06 -10.08 -14.88
N LYS A 67 0.42 -8.93 -15.46
CA LYS A 67 1.06 -7.86 -14.72
C LYS A 67 0.05 -7.14 -13.82
N PRO A 68 0.51 -6.51 -12.71
CA PRO A 68 -0.39 -5.79 -11.81
C PRO A 68 -1.29 -4.78 -12.52
N GLU A 69 -0.76 -4.02 -13.48
CA GLU A 69 -1.48 -2.95 -14.16
C GLU A 69 -2.62 -3.48 -15.06
N GLU A 70 -2.53 -4.73 -15.50
CA GLU A 70 -3.57 -5.40 -16.30
C GLU A 70 -4.74 -5.87 -15.43
N LEU A 71 -4.52 -6.01 -14.11
CA LEU A 71 -5.51 -6.51 -13.17
C LEU A 71 -6.22 -5.40 -12.40
N ILE A 72 -5.64 -4.20 -12.29
CA ILE A 72 -6.31 -3.08 -11.60
C ILE A 72 -7.66 -2.78 -12.25
N GLY A 73 -8.72 -2.72 -11.44
CA GLY A 73 -10.10 -2.50 -11.87
C GLY A 73 -10.84 -3.75 -12.38
N GLU A 74 -10.12 -4.86 -12.60
CA GLU A 74 -10.72 -6.14 -12.97
C GLU A 74 -11.37 -6.82 -11.76
N SER A 75 -12.48 -7.53 -12.00
CA SER A 75 -13.17 -8.27 -10.94
C SER A 75 -12.36 -9.49 -10.53
N LEU A 76 -12.09 -9.62 -9.23
CA LEU A 76 -11.36 -10.75 -8.66
C LEU A 76 -12.00 -12.10 -9.02
N LEU A 77 -13.34 -12.14 -9.14
CA LEU A 77 -14.10 -13.36 -9.42
C LEU A 77 -13.83 -13.94 -10.82
N LYS A 78 -13.29 -13.15 -11.75
CA LYS A 78 -12.85 -13.66 -13.07
C LYS A 78 -11.71 -14.67 -12.93
N PHE A 79 -10.93 -14.58 -11.87
CA PHE A 79 -9.75 -15.40 -11.60
C PHE A 79 -10.02 -16.50 -10.57
N ILE A 80 -11.27 -16.60 -10.08
CA ILE A 80 -11.71 -17.64 -9.15
C ILE A 80 -12.50 -18.70 -9.92
N HIS A 81 -12.24 -19.95 -9.58
CA HIS A 81 -12.97 -21.09 -10.13
C HIS A 81 -14.49 -20.91 -9.90
N PRO A 82 -15.36 -21.20 -10.88
CA PRO A 82 -16.81 -20.96 -10.78
C PRO A 82 -17.45 -21.48 -9.49
N ASP A 83 -17.04 -22.66 -9.04
CA ASP A 83 -17.56 -23.33 -7.84
C ASP A 83 -17.23 -22.58 -6.54
N ASP A 84 -16.15 -21.80 -6.53
CA ASP A 84 -15.68 -21.08 -5.34
C ASP A 84 -16.18 -19.63 -5.28
N ARG A 85 -16.72 -19.09 -6.37
CA ARG A 85 -17.10 -17.66 -6.47
C ARG A 85 -18.09 -17.22 -5.39
N THR A 86 -19.08 -18.06 -5.09
CA THR A 86 -20.09 -17.77 -4.07
C THR A 86 -19.45 -17.68 -2.68
N LYS A 87 -18.61 -18.65 -2.34
CA LYS A 87 -17.90 -18.70 -1.06
C LYS A 87 -16.96 -17.49 -0.92
N THR A 88 -16.14 -17.22 -1.94
CA THR A 88 -15.24 -16.06 -1.96
C THR A 88 -16.02 -14.73 -1.83
N SER A 89 -17.18 -14.62 -2.49
CA SER A 89 -18.02 -13.41 -2.41
C SER A 89 -18.64 -13.18 -1.04
N GLN A 90 -18.90 -14.25 -0.28
CA GLN A 90 -19.40 -14.15 1.09
C GLN A 90 -18.28 -13.82 2.07
N GLU A 91 -17.12 -14.46 1.93
CA GLU A 91 -15.95 -14.22 2.79
C GLU A 91 -15.48 -12.76 2.74
N ARG A 92 -15.51 -12.11 1.57
CA ARG A 92 -15.12 -10.70 1.43
C ARG A 92 -16.12 -9.69 2.04
N MET A 93 -17.33 -10.12 2.40
CA MET A 93 -18.39 -9.26 2.97
C MET A 93 -18.45 -9.31 4.50
N ASN A 94 -17.64 -10.17 5.12
CA ASN A 94 -17.51 -10.35 6.56
C ASN A 94 -16.37 -9.51 7.14
#